data_AF-A0A7K0QPT0-F1
#
_entry.id   AF-A0A7K0QPT0-F1
#
_cell.length_a   1.000
_cell.length_b   1.000
_cell.length_c   1.000
_cell.angle_alpha   90.00
_cell.angle_beta   90.00
_cell.angle_gamma   90.00
#
_symmetry.space_group_name_H-M   'P 1'
#
loop_
_entity.id
_entity.type
_entity.pdbx_description
1 polymer ?
#
loop_
_entity_poly.entity_id
_entity_poly.type
_entity_poly.pdbx_seq_one_letter_code
_entity_poly.pdbx_strand_id
1 'polypeptide(L)'
;MTRATLIDARSVGGVPERLVEDRDLEADVTRALGVLNDVIRVHRIAADDPALVPLTRSRVTVTRVGIGAGDLVADGRWDHAVTLPPAPTARGRTALEPTQRLAAVLGGRDVVLACEVLVLRAREDADAGRWREAAFQLRVGLEAALAEFAPWAGQGDIDARISELRSLREATGALANGALERGLDDAQIGQARNVLERLESALRSRAALACA
;
A
#
# COMPACT_ATOMS: atom_id res chain seq x y z
N MET A 1 -21.82 -9.45 9.40
CA MET A 1 -21.13 -9.50 8.09
C MET A 1 -21.40 -8.19 7.39
N THR A 2 -20.38 -7.38 7.15
CA THR A 2 -20.52 -6.06 6.51
C THR A 2 -20.41 -6.22 4.99
N ARG A 3 -21.32 -5.59 4.25
CA ARG A 3 -21.36 -5.60 2.79
C ARG A 3 -21.27 -4.17 2.28
N ALA A 4 -20.41 -3.93 1.30
CA ALA A 4 -20.34 -2.67 0.58
C ALA A 4 -20.61 -2.94 -0.91
N THR A 5 -21.48 -2.15 -1.52
CA THR A 5 -21.73 -2.14 -2.96
C THR A 5 -21.29 -0.79 -3.49
N LEU A 6 -20.34 -0.79 -4.42
CA LEU A 6 -19.93 0.42 -5.13
C LEU A 6 -20.60 0.42 -6.51
N ILE A 7 -21.32 1.48 -6.83
CA ILE A 7 -22.06 1.60 -8.10
C ILE A 7 -21.34 2.63 -8.95
N ASP A 8 -20.93 2.21 -10.15
CA ASP A 8 -20.43 3.12 -11.17
C ASP A 8 -21.62 3.58 -12.02
N ALA A 9 -21.95 4.87 -11.96
CA ALA A 9 -23.14 5.46 -12.59
C ALA A 9 -23.06 5.56 -14.13
N ARG A 10 -22.20 4.75 -14.76
CA ARG A 10 -22.11 4.65 -16.22
C ARG A 10 -23.25 3.80 -16.76
N SER A 11 -24.11 4.44 -17.57
CA SER A 11 -25.11 3.72 -18.35
C SER A 11 -24.41 2.81 -19.36
N VAL A 12 -24.71 1.52 -19.30
CA VAL A 12 -24.21 0.52 -20.24
C VAL A 12 -25.36 0.01 -21.09
N GLY A 13 -25.25 0.16 -22.40
CA GLY A 13 -26.19 -0.43 -23.36
C GLY A 13 -25.69 -1.80 -23.81
N GLY A 14 -26.60 -2.75 -24.02
CA GLY A 14 -26.26 -4.09 -24.54
C GLY A 14 -26.73 -5.22 -23.64
N VAL A 15 -26.21 -6.42 -23.91
CA VAL A 15 -26.53 -7.65 -23.17
C VAL A 15 -25.62 -7.72 -21.93
N PRO A 16 -26.17 -7.78 -20.70
CA PRO A 16 -25.39 -7.71 -19.45
C PRO A 16 -24.22 -8.69 -19.35
N GLU A 17 -24.38 -9.92 -19.86
CA GLU A 17 -23.35 -10.96 -19.84
C GLU A 17 -22.09 -10.54 -20.60
N ARG A 18 -22.24 -10.13 -21.86
CA ARG A 18 -21.12 -9.75 -22.74
C ARG A 18 -20.34 -8.55 -22.21
N LEU A 19 -21.06 -7.61 -21.60
CA LEU A 19 -20.46 -6.42 -21.02
C LEU A 19 -19.57 -6.72 -19.82
N VAL A 20 -19.80 -7.82 -19.10
CA VAL A 20 -18.95 -8.24 -17.98
C VAL A 20 -17.78 -9.10 -18.48
N GLU A 21 -17.98 -9.94 -19.50
CA GLU A 21 -16.94 -10.81 -20.06
C GLU A 21 -15.81 -10.03 -20.76
N ASP A 22 -16.13 -8.93 -21.44
CA ASP A 22 -15.15 -8.12 -22.18
C ASP A 22 -14.32 -7.17 -21.28
N ARG A 23 -14.59 -7.14 -19.96
CA ARG A 23 -13.95 -6.23 -19.02
C ARG A 23 -12.77 -6.85 -18.30
N ASP A 24 -11.76 -6.03 -18.03
CA ASP A 24 -10.75 -6.35 -17.03
C ASP A 24 -11.33 -6.18 -15.61
N LEU A 25 -11.94 -7.26 -15.12
CA LEU A 25 -12.61 -7.28 -13.83
C LEU A 25 -11.65 -7.03 -12.66
N GLU A 26 -10.38 -7.41 -12.76
CA GLU A 26 -9.40 -7.18 -11.69
C GLU A 26 -8.98 -5.71 -11.63
N ALA A 27 -8.80 -5.06 -12.80
CA ALA A 27 -8.57 -3.62 -12.85
C ALA A 27 -9.77 -2.83 -12.29
N ASP A 28 -10.99 -3.28 -12.59
CA ASP A 28 -12.21 -2.67 -12.05
C ASP A 28 -12.34 -2.81 -10.54
N VAL A 29 -12.06 -4.00 -10.00
CA VAL A 29 -12.05 -4.23 -8.55
C VAL A 29 -10.97 -3.40 -7.87
N THR A 30 -9.78 -3.30 -8.47
CA THR A 30 -8.69 -2.47 -7.94
C THR A 30 -9.10 -1.01 -7.84
N ARG A 31 -9.74 -0.48 -8.89
CA ARG A 31 -10.28 0.89 -8.89
C ARG A 31 -11.37 1.08 -7.83
N ALA A 32 -12.30 0.14 -7.73
CA ALA A 32 -13.40 0.20 -6.75
C ALA A 32 -12.89 0.14 -5.30
N LEU A 33 -11.88 -0.70 -5.02
CA LEU A 33 -11.22 -0.75 -3.71
C LEU A 33 -10.52 0.58 -3.39
N GLY A 34 -9.92 1.24 -4.38
CA GLY A 34 -9.35 2.58 -4.22
C GLY A 34 -10.39 3.58 -3.69
N VAL A 35 -11.55 3.67 -4.37
CA VAL A 35 -12.65 4.55 -3.96
C VAL A 35 -13.19 4.20 -2.57
N LEU A 36 -13.40 2.90 -2.28
CA LEU A 36 -13.88 2.47 -0.97
C LEU A 36 -12.87 2.80 0.14
N ASN A 37 -11.57 2.65 -0.12
CA ASN A 37 -10.52 3.01 0.83
C ASN A 37 -10.43 4.52 1.07
N ASP A 38 -10.75 5.35 0.07
CA ASP A 38 -10.91 6.80 0.26
C ASP A 38 -12.06 7.12 1.22
N VAL A 39 -13.22 6.46 1.05
CA VAL A 39 -14.38 6.62 1.96
C VAL A 39 -14.03 6.16 3.37
N ILE A 40 -13.40 4.98 3.51
CA ILE A 40 -12.96 4.45 4.81
C ILE A 40 -12.01 5.45 5.48
N ARG A 41 -11.06 6.03 4.74
CA ARG A 41 -10.13 7.04 5.28
C ARG A 41 -10.86 8.28 5.79
N VAL A 42 -11.78 8.83 5.01
CA VAL A 42 -12.54 10.02 5.42
C VAL A 42 -13.41 9.71 6.64
N HIS A 43 -14.06 8.55 6.64
CA HIS A 43 -14.84 8.09 7.79
C HIS A 43 -13.97 7.93 9.04
N ARG A 44 -12.76 7.37 8.90
CA ARG A 44 -11.76 7.25 9.94
C ARG A 44 -11.45 8.58 10.62
N ILE A 45 -11.23 9.62 9.81
CA ILE A 45 -10.93 10.98 10.29
C ILE A 45 -12.16 11.60 10.94
N ALA A 46 -13.33 11.45 10.32
CA ALA A 46 -14.57 12.04 10.82
C ALA A 46 -15.04 11.40 12.15
N ALA A 47 -14.77 10.11 12.33
CA ALA A 47 -15.12 9.35 13.53
C ALA A 47 -14.00 9.32 14.59
N ASP A 48 -12.83 9.87 14.29
CA ASP A 48 -11.61 9.75 15.10
C ASP A 48 -11.29 8.28 15.49
N ASP A 49 -11.57 7.34 14.58
CA ASP A 49 -11.41 5.90 14.82
C ASP A 49 -10.17 5.35 14.11
N PRO A 50 -9.00 5.25 14.77
CA PRO A 50 -7.80 4.73 14.12
C PRO A 50 -7.87 3.23 13.77
N ALA A 51 -8.86 2.47 14.26
CA ALA A 51 -8.96 1.03 14.05
C ALA A 51 -9.52 0.63 12.67
N LEU A 52 -10.14 1.57 11.95
CA LEU A 52 -10.60 1.37 10.58
C LEU A 52 -9.40 1.27 9.61
N VAL A 53 -9.13 0.03 9.17
CA VAL A 53 -8.02 -0.28 8.26
C VAL A 53 -8.47 -0.32 6.79
N PRO A 54 -7.60 0.07 5.84
CA PRO A 54 -7.86 -0.12 4.41
C PRO A 54 -8.11 -1.60 4.05
N LEU A 55 -8.97 -1.79 3.06
CA LEU A 55 -9.28 -3.09 2.49
C LEU A 55 -8.32 -3.41 1.35
N THR A 56 -7.86 -4.66 1.33
CA THR A 56 -7.11 -5.24 0.23
C THR A 56 -7.91 -6.37 -0.39
N ARG A 57 -7.58 -6.74 -1.64
CA ARG A 57 -8.27 -7.81 -2.36
C ARG A 57 -8.26 -9.15 -1.60
N SER A 58 -7.21 -9.42 -0.83
CA SER A 58 -7.06 -10.62 0.01
C SER A 58 -7.86 -10.59 1.32
N ARG A 59 -8.30 -9.42 1.79
CA ARG A 59 -9.15 -9.26 2.98
C ARG A 59 -10.64 -9.31 2.67
N VAL A 60 -11.02 -9.23 1.40
CA VAL A 60 -12.41 -9.33 0.94
C VAL A 60 -12.80 -10.80 0.78
N THR A 61 -13.84 -11.23 1.50
CA THR A 61 -14.32 -12.62 1.48
C THR A 61 -14.94 -13.01 0.13
N VAL A 62 -15.73 -12.12 -0.46
CA VAL A 62 -16.41 -12.34 -1.73
C VAL A 62 -16.37 -11.06 -2.55
N THR A 63 -15.91 -11.17 -3.79
CA THR A 63 -15.90 -10.06 -4.75
C THR A 63 -16.79 -10.41 -5.93
N ARG A 64 -17.77 -9.55 -6.22
CA ARG A 64 -18.66 -9.69 -7.36
C ARG A 64 -18.61 -8.43 -8.19
N VAL A 65 -18.55 -8.59 -9.51
CA VAL A 65 -18.66 -7.50 -10.47
C VAL A 65 -19.83 -7.83 -11.37
N GLY A 66 -20.73 -6.87 -11.56
CA GLY A 66 -21.94 -7.09 -12.32
C GLY A 66 -22.56 -5.81 -12.82
N ILE A 67 -23.70 -5.98 -13.47
CA ILE A 67 -24.54 -4.92 -14.01
C ILE A 67 -25.96 -5.19 -13.51
N GLY A 68 -26.70 -4.12 -13.29
CA GLY A 68 -28.12 -4.22 -13.04
C GLY A 68 -28.81 -2.88 -13.17
N ALA A 69 -30.15 -2.91 -13.20
CA ALA A 69 -30.96 -1.71 -13.06
C ALA A 69 -30.60 -0.94 -11.76
N GLY A 70 -30.74 0.39 -11.80
CA GLY A 70 -30.25 1.29 -10.74
C GLY A 70 -30.83 0.99 -9.35
N ASP A 71 -32.11 0.63 -9.30
CA ASP A 71 -32.82 0.20 -8.09
C ASP A 71 -32.31 -1.15 -7.56
N LEU A 72 -32.04 -2.11 -8.46
CA LEU A 72 -31.47 -3.40 -8.07
C LEU A 72 -30.07 -3.25 -7.46
N VAL A 73 -29.18 -2.51 -8.13
CA VAL A 73 -27.79 -2.35 -7.66
C VAL A 73 -27.70 -1.53 -6.38
N ALA A 74 -28.64 -0.59 -6.15
CA ALA A 74 -28.76 0.13 -4.89
C ALA A 74 -29.01 -0.82 -3.69
N ASP A 75 -29.80 -1.88 -3.89
CA ASP A 75 -30.03 -2.92 -2.88
C ASP A 75 -28.89 -3.97 -2.80
N GLY A 76 -27.87 -3.84 -3.64
CA GLY A 76 -26.79 -4.82 -3.82
C GLY A 76 -27.22 -6.09 -4.55
N ARG A 77 -28.26 -5.99 -5.38
CA ARG A 77 -28.72 -7.02 -6.33
C ARG A 77 -28.20 -6.71 -7.73
N TRP A 78 -28.19 -7.72 -8.60
CA TRP A 78 -27.60 -7.61 -9.94
C TRP A 78 -28.50 -8.35 -10.93
N ASP A 79 -28.60 -7.84 -12.16
CA ASP A 79 -29.21 -8.59 -13.26
C ASP A 79 -28.25 -9.71 -13.70
N HIS A 80 -26.97 -9.37 -13.84
CA HIS A 80 -25.91 -10.31 -14.10
C HIS A 80 -24.66 -9.94 -13.30
N ALA A 81 -24.01 -10.92 -12.66
CA ALA A 81 -22.76 -10.71 -11.94
C ALA A 81 -21.86 -11.94 -11.95
N VAL A 82 -20.57 -11.70 -12.12
CA VAL A 82 -19.52 -12.71 -12.02
C VAL A 82 -18.87 -12.61 -10.64
N THR A 83 -18.69 -13.74 -9.98
CA THR A 83 -17.92 -13.83 -8.74
C THR A 83 -16.46 -14.09 -9.10
N LEU A 84 -15.56 -13.22 -8.67
CA LEU A 84 -14.14 -13.38 -8.93
C LEU A 84 -13.54 -14.43 -7.98
N PRO A 85 -12.54 -15.21 -8.42
CA PRO A 85 -11.84 -16.13 -7.55
C PRO A 85 -11.19 -15.38 -6.37
N PRO A 86 -10.88 -16.06 -5.25
CA PRO A 86 -10.09 -15.46 -4.17
C PRO A 86 -8.78 -14.87 -4.71
N ALA A 87 -8.30 -13.78 -4.10
CA ALA A 87 -7.02 -13.21 -4.47
C ALA A 87 -5.92 -14.28 -4.46
N PRO A 88 -5.03 -14.34 -5.47
CA PRO A 88 -3.92 -15.27 -5.44
C PRO A 88 -3.10 -15.00 -4.17
N THR A 89 -2.97 -16.01 -3.31
CA THR A 89 -2.07 -15.92 -2.17
C THR A 89 -0.65 -15.94 -2.71
N ALA A 90 0.21 -15.01 -2.27
CA ALA A 90 1.64 -14.97 -2.62
C ALA A 90 2.45 -16.15 -2.00
N ARG A 91 1.94 -17.39 -2.11
CA ARG A 91 2.57 -18.61 -1.62
C ARG A 91 3.57 -19.12 -2.66
N GLY A 92 4.69 -18.41 -2.78
CA GLY A 92 5.95 -18.95 -3.29
C GLY A 92 6.87 -19.33 -2.13
N ARG A 93 8.01 -19.98 -2.40
CA ARG A 93 9.05 -20.37 -1.41
C ARG A 93 9.56 -19.21 -0.53
N THR A 94 9.25 -17.96 -0.88
CA THR A 94 9.42 -16.73 -0.09
C THR A 94 8.43 -16.56 1.07
N ALA A 95 7.41 -17.41 1.23
CA ALA A 95 6.42 -17.31 2.31
C ALA A 95 6.95 -17.70 3.70
N LEU A 96 8.08 -18.42 3.76
CA LEU A 96 8.72 -18.79 5.03
C LEU A 96 9.44 -17.60 5.66
N GLU A 97 10.06 -16.72 4.86
CA GLU A 97 10.80 -15.54 5.33
C GLU A 97 9.94 -14.60 6.21
N PRO A 98 8.73 -14.18 5.80
CA PRO A 98 7.85 -13.38 6.67
C PRO A 98 7.47 -14.07 7.97
N THR A 99 7.22 -15.38 7.93
CA THR A 99 6.80 -16.15 9.11
C THR A 99 7.97 -16.39 10.07
N GLN A 100 9.16 -16.65 9.53
CA GLN A 100 10.41 -16.77 10.28
C GLN A 100 10.77 -15.46 10.96
N ARG A 101 10.66 -14.34 10.23
CA ARG A 101 10.89 -13.01 10.78
C ARG A 101 9.87 -12.68 11.88
N LEU A 102 8.59 -12.97 11.66
CA LEU A 102 7.57 -12.81 12.69
C LEU A 102 7.91 -13.61 13.95
N ALA A 103 8.32 -14.87 13.80
CA ALA A 103 8.76 -15.70 14.93
C ALA A 103 10.03 -15.16 15.60
N ALA A 104 10.98 -14.59 14.84
CA ALA A 104 12.17 -13.95 15.38
C ALA A 104 11.82 -12.72 16.23
N VAL A 105 10.92 -11.85 15.74
CA VAL A 105 10.44 -10.67 16.49
C VAL A 105 9.68 -11.09 17.74
N LEU A 106 8.72 -12.01 17.63
CA LEU A 106 7.94 -12.50 18.78
C LEU A 106 8.81 -13.22 19.82
N GLY A 107 9.89 -13.88 19.36
CA GLY A 107 10.87 -14.53 20.22
C GLY A 107 12.00 -13.61 20.70
N GLY A 108 11.96 -12.31 20.39
CA GLY A 108 12.97 -11.31 20.81
C GLY A 108 14.35 -11.44 20.14
N ARG A 109 14.46 -12.20 19.05
CA ARG A 109 15.71 -12.39 18.27
C ARG A 109 15.88 -11.38 17.14
N ASP A 110 14.82 -10.67 16.77
CA ASP A 110 14.85 -9.51 15.86
C ASP A 110 13.96 -8.41 16.45
N VAL A 111 14.07 -7.20 15.92
CA VAL A 111 13.28 -6.04 16.33
C VAL A 111 12.52 -5.47 15.15
N VAL A 112 11.36 -4.85 15.44
CA VAL A 112 10.67 -4.00 14.47
C VAL A 112 11.31 -2.62 14.55
N LEU A 113 11.81 -2.14 13.43
CA LEU A 113 12.38 -0.80 13.34
C LEU A 113 11.29 0.24 13.09
N ALA A 114 11.47 1.46 13.61
CA ALA A 114 10.55 2.56 13.35
C ALA A 114 10.53 2.93 11.86
N CYS A 115 11.68 2.89 11.18
CA CYS A 115 11.75 3.12 9.75
C CYS A 115 10.92 2.12 8.93
N GLU A 116 10.78 0.87 9.37
CA GLU A 116 9.99 -0.15 8.68
C GLU A 116 8.50 0.20 8.68
N VAL A 117 7.99 0.64 9.83
CA VAL A 117 6.59 1.07 9.97
C VAL A 117 6.33 2.30 9.10
N LEU A 118 7.26 3.27 9.10
CA LEU A 118 7.12 4.50 8.32
C LEU A 118 7.18 4.24 6.81
N VAL A 119 8.07 3.35 6.36
CA VAL A 119 8.18 2.97 4.94
C VAL A 119 6.95 2.20 4.47
N LEU A 120 6.40 1.30 5.29
CA LEU A 120 5.15 0.59 4.97
C LEU A 120 3.98 1.55 4.79
N ARG A 121 3.82 2.51 5.71
CA ARG A 121 2.80 3.54 5.57
C ARG A 121 3.03 4.41 4.33
N ALA A 122 4.30 4.73 4.03
CA ALA A 122 4.62 5.60 2.88
C ALA A 122 4.27 4.90 1.56
N ARG A 123 4.47 3.58 1.50
CA ARG A 123 4.01 2.73 0.40
C ARG A 123 2.49 2.72 0.28
N GLU A 124 1.76 2.55 1.39
CA GLU A 124 0.29 2.59 1.40
C GLU A 124 -0.27 3.95 0.93
N ASP A 125 0.39 5.04 1.29
CA ASP A 125 0.04 6.38 0.83
C ASP A 125 0.39 6.58 -0.65
N ALA A 126 1.58 6.17 -1.08
CA ALA A 126 2.01 6.23 -2.47
C ALA A 126 1.12 5.44 -3.43
N ASP A 127 0.78 4.20 -3.07
CA ASP A 127 -0.07 3.31 -3.89
C ASP A 127 -1.48 3.86 -4.06
N ALA A 128 -1.93 4.68 -3.10
CA ALA A 128 -3.21 5.38 -3.16
C ALA A 128 -3.09 6.83 -3.66
N GLY A 129 -1.97 7.21 -4.26
CA GLY A 129 -1.75 8.52 -4.87
C GLY A 129 -1.55 9.68 -3.89
N ARG A 130 -1.43 9.40 -2.58
CA ARG A 130 -1.26 10.38 -1.50
C ARG A 130 0.22 10.72 -1.28
N TRP A 131 0.85 11.26 -2.32
CA TRP A 131 2.29 11.52 -2.29
C TRP A 131 2.72 12.59 -1.29
N ARG A 132 1.81 13.47 -0.87
CA ARG A 132 2.09 14.46 0.18
C ARG A 132 2.34 13.77 1.52
N GLU A 133 1.43 12.90 1.95
CA GLU A 133 1.55 12.12 3.18
C GLU A 133 2.75 11.16 3.13
N ALA A 134 2.95 10.51 1.98
CA ALA A 134 4.10 9.66 1.75
C ALA A 134 5.42 10.44 1.93
N ALA A 135 5.53 11.67 1.39
CA ALA A 135 6.73 12.48 1.54
C ALA A 135 7.05 12.83 3.00
N PHE A 136 6.04 13.10 3.83
CA PHE A 136 6.25 13.34 5.26
C PHE A 136 6.79 12.11 5.97
N GLN A 137 6.22 10.95 5.65
CA GLN A 137 6.66 9.69 6.25
C GLN A 137 8.05 9.28 5.76
N LEU A 138 8.37 9.48 4.48
CA LEU A 138 9.70 9.24 3.92
C LEU A 138 10.76 10.12 4.57
N ARG A 139 10.45 11.38 4.87
CA ARG A 139 11.38 12.28 5.56
C ARG A 139 11.79 11.75 6.92
N VAL A 140 10.83 11.36 7.75
CA VAL A 140 11.10 10.81 9.09
C VAL A 140 11.66 9.40 8.99
N GLY A 141 11.14 8.59 8.07
CA GLY A 141 11.57 7.21 7.83
C GLY A 141 13.04 7.11 7.41
N LEU A 142 13.52 8.05 6.59
CA LEU A 142 14.93 8.13 6.19
C LEU A 142 15.86 8.44 7.38
N GLU A 143 15.48 9.39 8.21
CA GLU A 143 16.26 9.74 9.42
C GLU A 143 16.29 8.58 10.42
N ALA A 144 15.13 7.93 10.63
CA ALA A 144 15.04 6.72 11.43
C ALA A 144 15.93 5.61 10.85
N ALA A 145 15.89 5.35 9.55
CA ALA A 145 16.71 4.32 8.92
C ALA A 145 18.21 4.58 9.10
N LEU A 146 18.66 5.82 8.94
CA LEU A 146 20.08 6.18 9.14
C LEU A 146 20.55 5.97 10.58
N ALA A 147 19.71 6.30 11.56
CA ALA A 147 20.02 6.09 12.97
C ALA A 147 19.94 4.61 13.36
N GLU A 148 18.89 3.93 12.90
CA GLU A 148 18.61 2.54 13.22
C GLU A 148 19.59 1.61 12.52
N PHE A 149 20.12 1.90 11.33
CA PHE A 149 21.06 1.00 10.66
C PHE A 149 22.48 1.02 11.24
N ALA A 150 22.82 2.02 12.07
CA ALA A 150 24.15 2.17 12.64
C ALA A 150 24.69 0.93 13.39
N PRO A 151 23.90 0.17 14.17
CA PRO A 151 24.36 -1.06 14.84
C PRO A 151 24.75 -2.19 13.87
N TRP A 152 24.30 -2.14 12.62
CA TRP A 152 24.58 -3.13 11.58
C TRP A 152 25.68 -2.68 10.61
N ALA A 153 26.31 -1.53 10.86
CA ALA A 153 27.45 -1.06 10.07
C ALA A 153 28.58 -2.10 10.03
N GLY A 154 29.24 -2.24 8.88
CA GLY A 154 30.26 -3.27 8.63
C GLY A 154 29.73 -4.68 8.35
N GLN A 155 28.40 -4.90 8.32
CA GLN A 155 27.80 -6.18 7.96
C GLN A 155 27.20 -6.13 6.55
N GLY A 156 27.46 -7.15 5.73
CA GLY A 156 26.89 -7.26 4.38
C GLY A 156 27.14 -6.01 3.53
N ASP A 157 26.09 -5.51 2.86
CA ASP A 157 26.13 -4.27 2.08
C ASP A 157 25.61 -3.03 2.84
N ILE A 158 25.46 -3.10 4.18
CA ILE A 158 24.80 -2.06 4.98
C ILE A 158 25.52 -0.71 4.91
N ASP A 159 26.85 -0.67 4.90
CA ASP A 159 27.59 0.60 4.80
C ASP A 159 27.33 1.32 3.47
N ALA A 160 27.18 0.55 2.38
CA ALA A 160 26.81 1.09 1.09
C ALA A 160 25.37 1.64 1.12
N ARG A 161 24.44 0.93 1.78
CA ARG A 161 23.06 1.41 1.95
C ARG A 161 22.96 2.67 2.80
N ILE A 162 23.69 2.74 3.92
CA ILE A 162 23.73 3.94 4.76
C ILE A 162 24.27 5.13 3.94
N SER A 163 25.32 4.91 3.14
CA SER A 163 25.89 5.96 2.29
C SER A 163 24.92 6.42 1.20
N GLU A 164 24.23 5.49 0.55
CA GLU A 164 23.17 5.77 -0.45
C GLU A 164 22.05 6.61 0.19
N LEU A 165 21.48 6.16 1.31
CA LEU A 165 20.41 6.86 2.03
C LEU A 165 20.84 8.26 2.51
N ARG A 166 22.10 8.41 2.95
CA ARG A 166 22.63 9.71 3.39
C ARG A 166 22.67 10.71 2.23
N SER A 167 22.97 10.26 1.01
CA SER A 167 22.97 11.15 -0.16
C SER A 167 21.57 11.65 -0.54
N LEU A 168 20.51 10.93 -0.16
CA LEU A 168 19.11 11.31 -0.39
C LEU A 168 18.54 12.27 0.66
N ARG A 169 19.28 12.52 1.75
CA ARG A 169 18.78 13.26 2.93
C ARG A 169 18.25 14.66 2.60
N GLU A 170 19.04 15.44 1.87
CA GLU A 170 18.69 16.82 1.51
C GLU A 170 17.49 16.86 0.56
N ALA A 171 17.55 16.07 -0.52
CA ALA A 171 16.46 15.98 -1.49
C ALA A 171 15.14 15.55 -0.83
N THR A 172 15.18 14.60 0.09
CA THR A 172 13.98 14.13 0.82
C THR A 172 13.44 15.21 1.75
N GLY A 173 14.31 16.02 2.37
CA GLY A 173 13.92 17.23 3.11
C GLY A 173 13.19 18.24 2.23
N ALA A 174 13.75 18.54 1.05
CA ALA A 174 13.14 19.44 0.08
C ALA A 174 11.77 18.94 -0.42
N LEU A 175 11.63 17.63 -0.66
CA LEU A 175 10.34 17.02 -1.03
C LEU A 175 9.28 17.21 0.05
N ALA A 176 9.60 16.92 1.32
CA ALA A 176 8.65 17.11 2.41
C ALA A 176 8.27 18.58 2.60
N ASN A 177 9.22 19.51 2.49
CA ASN A 177 8.93 20.95 2.60
C ASN A 177 8.08 21.44 1.42
N GLY A 178 8.40 21.02 0.19
CA GLY A 178 7.57 21.34 -0.98
C GLY A 178 6.16 20.77 -0.86
N ALA A 179 6.05 19.54 -0.34
CA ALA A 179 4.77 18.90 -0.06
C ALA A 179 3.95 19.69 0.94
N LEU A 180 4.55 20.33 1.96
CA LEU A 180 3.87 21.20 2.94
C LEU A 180 3.28 22.46 2.29
N GLU A 181 4.07 23.14 1.46
CA GLU A 181 3.76 24.47 0.93
C GLU A 181 2.80 24.46 -0.26
N ARG A 182 3.08 23.61 -1.26
CA ARG A 182 2.45 23.68 -2.59
C ARG A 182 1.99 22.33 -3.15
N GLY A 183 2.30 21.24 -2.45
CA GLY A 183 2.16 19.89 -2.98
C GLY A 183 3.37 19.46 -3.82
N LEU A 184 3.23 18.34 -4.52
CA LEU A 184 4.30 17.74 -5.33
C LEU A 184 3.88 17.70 -6.80
N ASP A 185 4.78 18.14 -7.68
CA ASP A 185 4.65 17.91 -9.12
C ASP A 185 5.10 16.49 -9.52
N ASP A 186 4.91 16.11 -10.79
CA ASP A 186 5.24 14.77 -11.29
C ASP A 186 6.72 14.42 -11.16
N ALA A 187 7.61 15.40 -11.30
CA ALA A 187 9.05 15.19 -11.15
C ALA A 187 9.40 14.91 -9.68
N GLN A 188 8.80 15.68 -8.76
CA GLN A 188 8.95 15.50 -7.32
C GLN A 188 8.33 14.17 -6.86
N ILE A 189 7.20 13.76 -7.42
CA ILE A 189 6.61 12.43 -7.20
C ILE A 189 7.57 11.32 -7.66
N GLY A 190 8.17 11.48 -8.84
CA GLY A 190 9.20 10.56 -9.33
C GLY A 190 10.40 10.45 -8.38
N GLN A 191 10.85 11.57 -7.81
CA GLN A 191 11.92 11.57 -6.81
C GLN A 191 11.50 10.90 -5.49
N ALA A 192 10.30 11.19 -4.99
CA ALA A 192 9.77 10.54 -3.78
C ALA A 192 9.64 9.03 -3.95
N ARG A 193 9.21 8.57 -5.13
CA ARG A 193 9.18 7.15 -5.49
C ARG A 193 10.56 6.51 -5.44
N ASN A 194 11.57 7.14 -6.02
CA ASN A 194 12.94 6.63 -5.96
C ASN A 194 13.41 6.52 -4.49
N VAL A 195 13.16 7.53 -3.64
CA VAL A 195 13.51 7.47 -2.21
C VAL A 195 12.84 6.27 -1.52
N LEU A 196 11.54 6.05 -1.77
CA LEU A 196 10.79 4.91 -1.25
C LEU A 196 11.43 3.58 -1.67
N GLU A 197 11.74 3.43 -2.96
CA GLU A 197 12.37 2.21 -3.50
C GLU A 197 13.76 1.95 -2.90
N ARG A 198 14.55 3.00 -2.62
CA ARG A 198 15.86 2.86 -1.96
C ARG A 198 15.72 2.44 -0.51
N LEU A 199 14.78 3.02 0.22
CA LEU A 199 14.48 2.60 1.60
C LEU A 199 14.02 1.14 1.66
N GLU A 200 13.09 0.73 0.79
CA GLU A 200 12.64 -0.66 0.71
C GLU A 200 13.77 -1.64 0.35
N SER A 201 14.66 -1.24 -0.56
CA SER A 201 15.84 -2.05 -0.88
C SER A 201 16.77 -2.18 0.32
N ALA A 202 17.02 -1.09 1.06
CA ALA A 202 17.88 -1.09 2.22
C ALA A 202 17.31 -1.93 3.37
N LEU A 203 15.98 -1.88 3.57
CA LEU A 203 15.26 -2.75 4.51
C LEU A 203 15.35 -4.23 4.14
N ARG A 204 15.26 -4.56 2.83
CA ARG A 204 15.46 -5.95 2.36
C ARG A 204 16.89 -6.44 2.64
N SER A 205 17.90 -5.61 2.41
CA SER A 205 19.29 -5.93 2.79
C SER A 205 19.42 -6.20 4.29
N ARG A 206 18.82 -5.36 5.16
CA ARG A 206 18.83 -5.59 6.62
C ARG A 206 18.12 -6.88 7.01
N ALA A 207 16.95 -7.14 6.43
CA ALA A 207 16.17 -8.34 6.73
C ALA A 207 16.91 -9.63 6.35
N ALA A 208 17.70 -9.60 5.26
CA ALA A 208 18.52 -10.74 4.85
C ALA A 208 19.62 -11.08 5.88
N LEU A 209 20.15 -10.09 6.61
CA LEU A 209 21.11 -10.34 7.70
C LEU A 209 20.47 -11.00 8.92
N ALA A 210 19.19 -10.73 9.19
CA ALA A 210 18.49 -11.30 10.34
C ALA A 210 18.07 -12.77 10.14
N CYS A 211 18.08 -13.25 8.89
CA CYS A 211 17.70 -14.61 8.52
C CYS A 211 18.92 -15.52 8.22
N ALA A 212 20.12 -14.95 8.21
CA ALA A 212 21.41 -15.67 8.06
C ALA A 212 21.92 -16.15 9.43
#